data_AF-A0A1H8Y2M0-F1
#
_entry.id   AF-A0A1H8Y2M0-F1
#
_cell.length_a   1.000
_cell.length_b   1.000
_cell.length_c   1.000
_cell.angle_alpha   90.00
_cell.angle_beta   90.00
_cell.angle_gamma   90.00
#
_symmetry.space_group_name_H-M   'P 1'
#
loop_
_entity.id
_entity.type
_entity.pdbx_description
1 polymer ?
#
loop_
_entity_poly.entity_id
_entity_poly.type
_entity_poly.pdbx_seq_one_letter_code
_entity_poly.pdbx_strand_id
1 'polypeptide(L)'
;MTLFLVCDTSGSMSEGGKPFITRTAVTTIAQWIHLAGGGVQVRLCAWGSEAVFSDWTITDDYPEHMLVCGGTSNATALTRLLGDSPDGKVLLLTDGFWSSTETRHLKQWRAGLPHDSVRVIKTGADANPQLKGPDVFLAEALFAALDGWLEAPSA
;
A
#
# COMPACT_ATOMS: atom_id res chain seq x y z
N MET A 1 -7.66 15.26 -1.89
CA MET A 1 -6.73 14.43 -1.10
C MET A 1 -6.22 13.31 -1.98
N THR A 2 -4.96 12.92 -1.81
CA THR A 2 -4.35 11.80 -2.55
C THR A 2 -4.36 10.51 -1.71
N LEU A 3 -4.65 9.38 -2.33
CA LEU A 3 -4.42 8.04 -1.79
C LEU A 3 -3.28 7.38 -2.57
N PHE A 4 -2.17 7.13 -1.89
CA PHE A 4 -1.04 6.39 -2.42
C PHE A 4 -1.23 4.90 -2.15
N LEU A 5 -1.47 4.12 -3.19
CA LEU A 5 -1.52 2.66 -3.14
C LEU A 5 -0.11 2.14 -3.38
N VAL A 6 0.56 1.68 -2.33
CA VAL A 6 1.94 1.17 -2.43
C VAL A 6 1.89 -0.35 -2.38
N CYS A 7 2.20 -0.98 -3.51
CA CYS A 7 2.22 -2.44 -3.63
C CYS A 7 3.64 -2.95 -3.47
N ASP A 8 3.87 -3.78 -2.46
CA ASP A 8 5.10 -4.54 -2.32
C ASP A 8 5.20 -5.55 -3.49
N THR A 9 6.29 -5.49 -4.23
CA THR A 9 6.61 -6.38 -5.35
C THR A 9 7.89 -7.18 -5.09
N SER A 10 8.28 -7.33 -3.83
CA SER A 10 9.45 -8.14 -3.43
C SER A 10 9.24 -9.64 -3.68
N GLY A 11 10.31 -10.43 -3.63
CA GLY A 11 10.25 -11.86 -3.91
C GLY A 11 9.29 -12.63 -3.01
N SER A 12 9.10 -12.25 -1.74
CA SER A 12 8.14 -12.90 -0.84
C SER A 12 6.69 -12.73 -1.32
N MET A 13 6.42 -11.67 -2.08
CA MET A 13 5.12 -11.42 -2.70
C MET A 13 4.85 -12.28 -3.93
N SER A 14 5.80 -13.08 -4.43
CA SER A 14 5.59 -13.90 -5.64
C SER A 14 4.73 -15.17 -5.42
N GLU A 15 4.60 -15.61 -4.16
CA GLU A 15 3.96 -16.88 -3.81
C GLU A 15 2.56 -16.71 -3.23
N GLY A 16 1.84 -17.83 -3.05
CA GLY A 16 0.57 -17.85 -2.31
C GLY A 16 -0.56 -17.03 -2.92
N GLY A 17 -0.46 -16.66 -4.20
CA GLY A 17 -1.44 -15.81 -4.88
C GLY A 17 -1.40 -14.33 -4.43
N LYS A 18 -0.40 -13.92 -3.65
CA LYS A 18 -0.25 -12.55 -3.13
C LYS A 18 -0.31 -11.46 -4.23
N PRO A 19 0.28 -11.62 -5.43
CA PRO A 19 0.16 -10.58 -6.47
C PRO A 19 -1.29 -10.38 -6.91
N PHE A 20 -2.07 -11.45 -6.95
CA PHE A 20 -3.49 -11.41 -7.30
C PHE A 20 -4.35 -10.86 -6.17
N ILE A 21 -4.00 -11.10 -4.90
CA ILE A 21 -4.66 -10.47 -3.75
C ILE A 21 -4.42 -8.96 -3.80
N THR A 22 -3.17 -8.52 -3.99
CA THR A 22 -2.81 -7.10 -4.17
C THR A 22 -3.56 -6.47 -5.34
N ARG A 23 -3.55 -7.10 -6.52
CA ARG A 23 -4.33 -6.67 -7.69
C ARG A 23 -5.81 -6.52 -7.36
N THR A 24 -6.39 -7.50 -6.68
CA THR A 24 -7.82 -7.50 -6.32
C THR A 24 -8.13 -6.35 -5.38
N ALA A 25 -7.29 -6.10 -4.37
CA ALA A 25 -7.46 -4.98 -3.46
C ALA A 25 -7.37 -3.63 -4.19
N VAL A 26 -6.33 -3.43 -5.03
CA VAL A 26 -6.17 -2.18 -5.80
C VAL A 26 -7.37 -1.93 -6.73
N THR A 27 -7.77 -2.94 -7.50
CA THR A 27 -8.90 -2.82 -8.44
C THR A 27 -10.24 -2.61 -7.71
N THR A 28 -10.44 -3.24 -6.55
CA THR A 28 -11.61 -3.01 -5.70
C THR A 28 -11.68 -1.57 -5.20
N ILE A 29 -10.57 -1.01 -4.72
CA ILE A 29 -10.48 0.39 -4.30
C ILE A 29 -10.77 1.32 -5.48
N ALA A 30 -10.15 1.05 -6.63
CA ALA A 30 -10.32 1.85 -7.84
C ALA A 30 -11.78 1.92 -8.27
N GLN A 31 -12.45 0.76 -8.33
CA GLN A 31 -13.87 0.64 -8.65
C GLN A 31 -14.74 1.36 -7.64
N TRP A 32 -14.49 1.17 -6.34
CA TRP A 32 -15.26 1.83 -5.28
C TRP A 32 -15.15 3.35 -5.39
N ILE A 33 -13.95 3.91 -5.53
CA ILE A 33 -13.73 5.35 -5.67
C ILE A 33 -14.39 5.89 -6.96
N HIS A 34 -14.22 5.18 -8.08
CA HIS A 34 -14.80 5.57 -9.35
C HIS A 34 -16.34 5.63 -9.30
N LEU A 35 -16.97 4.61 -8.70
CA LEU A 35 -18.43 4.51 -8.62
C LEU A 35 -19.04 5.40 -7.53
N ALA A 36 -18.33 5.61 -6.42
CA ALA A 36 -18.79 6.48 -5.32
C ALA A 36 -18.76 7.98 -5.70
N GLY A 37 -18.14 8.34 -6.83
CA GLY A 37 -18.08 9.73 -7.32
C GLY A 37 -17.21 10.65 -6.48
N GLY A 38 -16.29 10.09 -5.69
CA GLY A 38 -15.42 10.85 -4.79
C GLY A 38 -14.26 11.54 -5.52
N GLY A 39 -13.88 12.74 -5.08
CA GLY A 39 -12.73 13.49 -5.59
C GLY A 39 -11.36 13.03 -5.06
N VAL A 40 -11.22 11.76 -4.69
CA VAL A 40 -9.95 11.19 -4.19
C VAL A 40 -9.05 10.87 -5.37
N GLN A 41 -7.87 11.50 -5.44
CA GLN A 41 -6.87 11.16 -6.44
C GLN A 41 -6.13 9.90 -6.01
N VAL A 42 -6.08 8.89 -6.85
CA VAL A 42 -5.35 7.64 -6.56
C VAL A 42 -4.03 7.63 -7.32
N ARG A 43 -2.93 7.28 -6.64
CA ARG A 43 -1.62 7.04 -7.26
C ARG A 43 -1.13 5.64 -6.91
N LEU A 44 -0.80 4.85 -7.92
CA LEU A 44 -0.32 3.49 -7.75
C LEU A 44 1.20 3.45 -7.80
N CYS A 45 1.82 2.80 -6.82
CA CYS A 45 3.26 2.66 -6.68
C CYS A 45 3.63 1.17 -6.63
N ALA A 46 4.58 0.77 -7.47
CA ALA A 46 5.29 -0.50 -7.32
C ALA A 46 6.48 -0.29 -6.38
N TRP A 47 6.64 -1.16 -5.39
CA TRP A 47 7.70 -1.07 -4.39
C TRP A 47 8.42 -2.40 -4.21
N GLY A 48 9.64 -2.46 -4.76
CA GLY A 48 10.60 -3.52 -4.54
C GLY A 48 11.93 -2.90 -4.11
N SER A 49 13.01 -3.22 -4.82
CA SER A 49 14.32 -2.60 -4.57
C SER A 49 14.35 -1.12 -4.91
N GLU A 50 13.48 -0.71 -5.84
CA GLU A 50 13.12 0.68 -6.14
C GLU A 50 11.64 0.91 -5.84
N ALA A 51 11.24 2.17 -5.71
CA ALA A 51 9.85 2.58 -5.63
C ALA A 51 9.52 3.51 -6.80
N VAL A 52 8.46 3.18 -7.56
CA VAL A 52 8.10 3.90 -8.78
C VAL A 52 6.60 4.06 -8.87
N PHE A 53 6.13 5.28 -9.16
CA PHE A 53 4.73 5.51 -9.52
C PHE A 53 4.46 5.03 -10.94
N SER A 54 3.36 4.29 -11.10
CA SER A 54 2.85 3.91 -12.41
C SER A 54 2.03 5.06 -13.02
N ASP A 55 2.04 5.19 -14.34
CA ASP A 55 1.14 6.08 -15.11
C ASP A 55 -0.30 5.53 -15.20
N TRP A 56 -0.68 4.65 -14.27
CA TRP A 56 -1.98 4.00 -14.16
C TRP A 56 -3.05 4.93 -13.57
N THR A 57 -4.28 4.83 -14.09
CA THR A 57 -5.47 5.51 -13.58
C THR A 57 -6.54 4.50 -13.14
N ILE A 58 -7.51 4.95 -12.34
CA ILE A 58 -8.54 4.07 -11.74
C ILE A 58 -9.44 3.35 -12.77
N THR A 59 -9.42 3.77 -14.03
CA THR A 59 -10.16 3.16 -15.14
C THR A 59 -9.33 2.19 -15.97
N ASP A 60 -8.02 2.13 -15.75
CA ASP A 60 -7.12 1.25 -16.48
C ASP A 60 -7.06 -0.14 -15.87
N ASP A 61 -6.72 -1.14 -16.69
CA ASP A 61 -6.36 -2.46 -16.21
C ASP A 61 -5.13 -2.40 -15.28
N TYR A 62 -5.12 -3.27 -14.27
CA TYR A 62 -4.00 -3.34 -13.33
C TYR A 62 -2.69 -3.64 -14.07
N PRO A 63 -1.59 -2.90 -13.82
CA PRO A 63 -0.38 -3.03 -14.62
C PRO A 63 0.27 -4.43 -14.49
N GLU A 64 0.45 -5.12 -15.62
CA GLU A 64 0.95 -6.51 -15.64
C GLU A 64 2.33 -6.65 -14.98
N HIS A 65 3.20 -5.65 -15.13
CA HIS A 65 4.54 -5.68 -14.55
C HIS A 65 4.52 -5.74 -13.00
N MET A 66 3.45 -5.29 -12.36
CA MET A 66 3.29 -5.37 -10.90
C MET A 66 2.92 -6.78 -10.41
N LEU A 67 2.57 -7.69 -11.32
CA LEU A 67 2.39 -9.12 -11.02
C LEU A 67 3.72 -9.88 -10.99
N VAL A 68 4.80 -9.28 -11.51
CA VAL A 68 6.13 -9.89 -11.51
C VAL A 68 6.88 -9.43 -10.27
N CYS A 69 6.87 -10.27 -9.24
CA CYS A 69 7.50 -9.96 -7.96
C CYS A 69 8.91 -10.57 -7.85
N GLY A 70 9.84 -9.85 -7.23
CA GLY A 70 11.23 -10.26 -7.11
C GLY A 70 12.08 -9.30 -6.27
N GLY A 71 13.26 -9.76 -5.85
CA GLY A 71 14.17 -8.95 -5.04
C GLY A 71 13.65 -8.69 -3.62
N THR A 72 14.00 -7.53 -3.06
CA THR A 72 13.65 -7.13 -1.68
C THR A 72 13.04 -5.74 -1.64
N SER A 73 12.09 -5.49 -0.73
CA SER A 73 11.50 -4.17 -0.50
C SER A 73 12.50 -3.24 0.18
N ASN A 74 12.81 -2.11 -0.45
CA ASN A 74 13.75 -1.10 0.04
C ASN A 74 12.98 0.09 0.61
N ALA A 75 12.94 0.21 1.92
CA ALA A 75 12.27 1.29 2.64
C ALA A 75 12.84 2.66 2.26
N THR A 76 14.15 2.77 2.06
CA THR A 76 14.76 4.06 1.69
C THR A 76 14.29 4.53 0.31
N ALA A 77 14.13 3.62 -0.65
CA ALA A 77 13.58 3.97 -1.96
C ALA A 77 12.14 4.48 -1.83
N LEU A 78 11.31 3.78 -1.05
CA LEU A 78 9.92 4.16 -0.82
C LEU A 78 9.78 5.51 -0.12
N THR A 79 10.50 5.72 0.98
CA THR A 79 10.37 6.95 1.77
C THR A 79 10.94 8.16 1.03
N ARG A 80 11.97 7.97 0.19
CA ARG A 80 12.44 9.04 -0.72
C ARG A 80 11.40 9.41 -1.77
N LEU A 81 10.69 8.43 -2.34
CA LEU A 81 9.64 8.67 -3.34
C LEU A 81 8.45 9.41 -2.72
N LEU A 82 8.00 8.99 -1.53
CA LEU A 82 6.85 9.58 -0.84
C LEU A 82 7.19 10.89 -0.12
N GLY A 83 8.46 11.08 0.24
CA GLY A 83 8.92 12.18 1.09
C GLY A 83 8.57 12.00 2.57
N ASP A 84 8.97 12.98 3.37
CA ASP A 84 8.76 12.99 4.83
C ASP A 84 7.34 13.45 5.24
N SER A 85 6.56 13.98 4.30
CA SER A 85 5.20 14.46 4.52
C SER A 85 4.38 14.34 3.24
N PRO A 86 4.01 13.12 2.81
CA PRO A 86 3.19 12.93 1.62
C PRO A 86 1.86 13.68 1.76
N ASP A 87 1.46 14.39 0.71
CA ASP A 87 0.18 15.11 0.66
C ASP A 87 -0.99 14.14 0.40
N GLY A 88 -1.25 13.28 1.39
CA GLY A 88 -2.25 12.23 1.28
C GLY A 88 -2.10 11.10 2.29
N LYS A 89 -2.92 10.06 2.08
CA LYS A 89 -2.90 8.81 2.85
C LYS A 89 -2.11 7.74 2.10
N VAL A 90 -1.41 6.87 2.82
CA VAL A 90 -0.61 5.78 2.24
C VAL A 90 -1.19 4.44 2.66
N LEU A 91 -1.67 3.65 1.70
CA LEU A 91 -2.10 2.27 1.92
C LEU A 91 -1.02 1.32 1.40
N LEU A 92 -0.38 0.60 2.31
CA LEU A 92 0.70 -0.33 1.98
C LEU A 92 0.15 -1.75 1.84
N LEU A 93 0.28 -2.39 0.68
CA LEU A 93 -0.12 -3.77 0.43
C LEU A 93 1.11 -4.66 0.42
N THR A 94 1.28 -5.49 1.43
CA THR A 94 2.53 -6.23 1.69
C THR A 94 2.30 -7.45 2.56
N ASP A 95 3.18 -8.44 2.48
CA ASP A 95 3.23 -9.57 3.42
C ASP A 95 4.11 -9.28 4.65
N GLY A 96 4.86 -8.17 4.65
CA GLY A 96 5.65 -7.69 5.79
C GLY A 96 6.93 -8.47 6.06
N PHE A 97 7.41 -9.31 5.14
CA PHE A 97 8.70 -10.01 5.29
C PHE A 97 9.88 -9.12 4.93
N TRP A 98 10.11 -8.11 5.76
CA TRP A 98 11.25 -7.21 5.61
C TRP A 98 12.42 -7.62 6.51
N SER A 99 13.63 -7.19 6.13
CA SER A 99 14.77 -7.28 7.03
C SER A 99 14.55 -6.41 8.28
N SER A 100 15.33 -6.64 9.33
CA SER A 100 15.29 -5.82 10.55
C SER A 100 15.64 -4.35 10.27
N THR A 101 16.56 -4.10 9.33
CA THR A 101 16.94 -2.75 8.88
C THR A 101 15.78 -2.03 8.23
N GLU A 102 15.14 -2.68 7.25
CA GLU A 102 13.98 -2.11 6.54
C GLU A 102 12.80 -1.86 7.48
N THR A 103 12.55 -2.80 8.40
CA THR A 103 11.53 -2.65 9.45
C THR A 103 11.79 -1.42 10.32
N ARG A 104 13.04 -1.17 10.71
CA ARG A 104 13.42 0.00 11.51
C ARG A 104 13.21 1.29 10.73
N HIS A 105 13.64 1.35 9.47
CA HIS A 105 13.46 2.53 8.63
C HIS A 105 11.99 2.88 8.41
N LEU A 106 11.15 1.90 8.07
CA LEU A 106 9.70 2.12 7.89
C LEU A 106 9.03 2.62 9.18
N LYS A 107 9.39 2.02 10.33
CA LYS A 107 8.88 2.48 11.64
C LYS A 107 9.30 3.92 11.95
N GLN A 108 10.54 4.29 11.67
CA GLN A 108 11.04 5.65 11.87
C GLN A 108 10.34 6.66 10.97
N TRP A 109 10.22 6.37 9.67
CA TRP A 109 9.50 7.22 8.73
C TRP A 109 8.04 7.40 9.14
N ARG A 110 7.34 6.30 9.43
CA ARG A 110 5.94 6.36 9.85
C ARG A 110 5.73 7.14 11.15
N ALA A 111 6.67 7.06 12.10
CA ALA A 111 6.60 7.84 13.34
C ALA A 111 6.76 9.35 13.12
N GLY A 112 7.35 9.78 12.00
CA GLY A 112 7.44 11.19 11.61
C GLY A 112 6.21 11.73 10.89
N LEU A 113 5.26 10.87 10.49
CA LEU A 113 4.05 11.27 9.78
C LEU A 113 2.93 11.68 10.74
N PRO A 114 1.95 12.48 10.27
CA PRO A 114 0.74 12.74 11.03
C PRO A 114 0.02 11.43 11.42
N HIS A 115 -0.70 11.46 12.54
CA HIS A 115 -1.44 10.30 13.02
C HIS A 115 -2.42 9.77 11.95
N ASP A 116 -2.54 8.44 11.87
CA ASP A 116 -3.42 7.75 10.91
C ASP A 116 -3.15 8.13 9.43
N SER A 117 -1.90 8.44 9.07
CA SER A 117 -1.51 8.70 7.66
C SER A 117 -1.20 7.44 6.85
N VAL A 118 -0.88 6.34 7.53
CA VAL A 118 -0.50 5.07 6.92
C VAL A 118 -1.37 3.96 7.50
N ARG A 119 -1.96 3.15 6.61
CA ARG A 119 -2.57 1.86 6.95
C ARG A 119 -1.93 0.78 6.10
N VAL A 120 -1.98 -0.46 6.58
CA VAL A 120 -1.35 -1.61 5.94
C VAL A 120 -2.40 -2.68 5.66
N ILE A 121 -2.47 -3.15 4.42
CA ILE A 121 -3.17 -4.36 4.04
C ILE A 121 -2.18 -5.52 4.01
N LYS A 122 -2.27 -6.37 5.03
CA LYS A 122 -1.51 -7.59 5.16
C LYS A 122 -1.97 -8.60 4.11
N THR A 123 -1.04 -9.03 3.27
CA THR A 123 -1.33 -9.77 2.04
C THR A 123 -0.74 -11.18 2.09
N GLY A 124 -1.59 -12.19 1.90
CA GLY A 124 -1.20 -13.61 1.91
C GLY A 124 -1.45 -14.29 3.25
N ALA A 125 -1.79 -15.58 3.19
CA ALA A 125 -2.07 -16.39 4.39
C ALA A 125 -0.82 -16.66 5.24
N ASP A 126 0.35 -16.64 4.60
CA ASP A 126 1.67 -16.83 5.20
C ASP A 126 2.33 -15.52 5.63
N ALA A 127 1.65 -14.37 5.45
CA ALA A 127 2.20 -13.05 5.77
C ALA A 127 2.75 -12.96 7.20
N ASN A 128 3.82 -12.18 7.36
CA ASN A 128 4.62 -12.11 8.57
C ASN A 128 3.72 -11.95 9.82
N PRO A 129 3.68 -12.93 10.75
CA PRO A 129 2.80 -12.89 11.91
C PRO A 129 3.13 -11.72 12.87
N GLN A 130 4.31 -11.12 12.74
CA GLN A 130 4.71 -9.95 13.51
C GLN A 130 4.20 -8.63 12.90
N LEU A 131 3.74 -8.63 11.65
CA LEU A 131 3.05 -7.48 11.05
C LEU A 131 1.63 -7.42 11.66
N LYS A 132 1.49 -6.57 12.68
CA LYS A 132 0.27 -6.35 13.47
C LYS A 132 0.26 -4.93 14.04
N GLY A 133 -0.93 -4.43 14.34
CA GLY A 133 -1.15 -3.09 14.87
C GLY A 133 -2.58 -2.63 14.61
N PRO A 134 -3.02 -1.51 15.21
CA PRO A 134 -4.37 -0.97 15.00
C PRO A 134 -4.62 -0.48 13.56
N ASP A 135 -3.56 -0.24 12.80
CA ASP A 135 -3.57 0.22 11.41
C ASP A 135 -3.25 -0.90 10.40
N VAL A 136 -3.13 -2.14 10.87
CA VAL A 136 -2.84 -3.32 10.04
C VAL A 136 -4.11 -4.14 9.91
N PHE A 137 -4.56 -4.31 8.67
CA PHE A 137 -5.78 -5.01 8.32
C PHE A 137 -5.47 -6.21 7.42
N LEU A 138 -6.33 -7.22 7.45
CA LEU A 138 -6.29 -8.29 6.46
C LEU A 138 -6.90 -7.80 5.14
N ALA A 139 -6.53 -8.43 4.02
CA ALA A 139 -7.10 -8.09 2.71
C ALA A 139 -8.62 -8.25 2.66
N GLU A 140 -9.18 -9.21 3.40
CA GLU A 140 -10.62 -9.45 3.51
C GLU A 140 -11.35 -8.32 4.26
N ALA A 141 -10.61 -7.55 5.07
CA ALA A 141 -11.12 -6.41 5.83
C ALA A 141 -10.84 -5.06 5.12
N LEU A 142 -10.62 -5.08 3.81
CA LEU A 142 -10.24 -3.90 3.02
C LEU A 142 -11.15 -2.68 3.25
N PHE A 143 -12.47 -2.85 3.19
CA PHE A 143 -13.38 -1.71 3.39
C PHE A 143 -13.39 -1.20 4.84
N ALA A 144 -13.19 -2.07 5.83
CA ALA A 144 -12.99 -1.62 7.22
C ALA A 144 -11.68 -0.81 7.36
N ALA A 145 -10.65 -1.14 6.58
CA ALA A 145 -9.42 -0.36 6.52
C ALA A 145 -9.60 1.01 5.84
N LEU A 146 -10.68 1.24 5.08
CA LEU A 146 -10.93 2.49 4.36
C LEU A 146 -12.04 3.33 5.00
N ASP A 147 -12.86 2.73 5.85
CA ASP A 147 -14.02 3.35 6.50
C ASP A 147 -13.63 4.59 7.30
N GLY A 148 -14.28 5.72 6.98
CA GLY A 148 -14.02 7.05 7.53
C GLY A 148 -12.60 7.60 7.32
N TRP A 149 -11.69 6.85 6.68
CA TRP A 149 -10.27 7.19 6.61
C TRP A 149 -9.94 8.17 5.48
N LEU A 150 -10.67 8.02 4.38
CA LEU A 150 -10.51 8.87 3.20
C LEU A 150 -11.42 10.11 3.23
N GLU A 151 -12.22 10.28 4.28
CA GLU A 151 -13.03 11.46 4.49
C GLU A 151 -12.14 12.60 5.01
N ALA A 152 -12.40 13.83 4.57
CA ALA A 152 -11.74 14.99 5.18
C ALA A 152 -12.13 15.06 6.67
N PRO A 153 -11.23 15.51 7.57
CA PRO A 153 -11.63 15.75 8.95
C PRO A 153 -12.84 16.69 8.94
N SER A 154 -13.96 16.21 9.48
CA SER A 154 -15.16 17.01 9.69
C SER A 154 -14.75 18.25 10.49
N ALA A 155 -14.94 19.42 9.86
CA ALA A 155 -14.64 20.73 10.43
C ALA A 155 -15.45 21.00 11.71
#